data_AF-A0A929Y2V2-F1
#
_entry.id   AF-A0A929Y2V2-F1
#
_cell.length_a   1.000
_cell.length_b   1.000
_cell.length_c   1.000
_cell.angle_alpha   90.00
_cell.angle_beta   90.00
_cell.angle_gamma   90.00
#
_symmetry.space_group_name_H-M   'P 1'
#
loop_
_entity.id
_entity.type
_entity.pdbx_description
1 polymer ?
#
loop_
_entity_poly.entity_id
_entity_poly.type
_entity_poly.pdbx_seq_one_letter_code
_entity_poly.pdbx_strand_id
1 'polypeptide(L)'
;NTSCFNFREVTSSGGGRHKLSFHAYGLAVDLNPLYNPYVKKGKILPQSAKPYANRKNANPYRIDHDDLAYQLFTSHGFTWGGDWKSLKDYQHFEKK
;
A
#
# COMPACT_ATOMS: atom_id res chain seq x y z
N ASN A 1 -3.58 -3.58 -12.29
CA ASN A 1 -4.44 -3.65 -11.08
C ASN A 1 -4.05 -2.45 -10.23
N THR A 2 -4.92 -1.46 -10.13
CA THR A 2 -4.72 -0.21 -9.39
C THR A 2 -6.09 0.20 -8.86
N SER A 3 -6.18 0.67 -7.62
CA SER A 3 -7.46 1.11 -7.06
C SER A 3 -7.33 2.46 -6.36
N CYS A 4 -8.32 3.34 -6.53
CA CYS A 4 -8.40 4.64 -5.87
C CYS A 4 -9.64 4.65 -4.97
N PHE A 5 -10.74 5.30 -5.35
CA PHE A 5 -11.99 5.20 -4.59
C PHE A 5 -12.47 3.74 -4.52
N ASN A 6 -12.62 3.24 -3.29
CA ASN A 6 -13.15 1.92 -2.99
C ASN A 6 -13.74 1.98 -1.56
N PHE A 7 -15.07 1.92 -1.45
CA PHE A 7 -15.73 1.96 -0.17
C PHE A 7 -15.44 0.69 0.63
N ARG A 8 -14.53 0.80 1.60
CA ARG A 8 -14.08 -0.31 2.45
C ARG A 8 -13.54 0.16 3.79
N GLU A 9 -13.50 -0.77 4.73
CA GLU A 9 -12.78 -0.57 5.99
C GLU A 9 -11.27 -0.82 5.84
N VAL A 10 -10.51 -0.38 6.84
CA VAL A 10 -9.09 -0.73 6.94
C VAL A 10 -8.92 -2.24 7.17
N THR A 11 -7.88 -2.83 6.57
CA THR A 11 -7.59 -4.29 6.65
C THR A 11 -7.41 -4.83 8.08
N SER A 12 -7.24 -3.95 9.07
CA SER A 12 -6.96 -4.30 10.46
C SER A 12 -8.16 -4.18 11.41
N SER A 13 -9.39 -3.96 10.94
CA SER A 13 -10.60 -3.72 11.78
C SER A 13 -11.06 -4.89 12.68
N GLY A 14 -10.24 -5.92 12.91
CA GLY A 14 -10.60 -7.15 13.63
C GLY A 14 -10.87 -7.02 15.14
N GLY A 15 -11.32 -5.86 15.63
CA GLY A 15 -11.56 -5.59 17.05
C GLY A 15 -12.77 -4.70 17.35
N GLY A 16 -13.77 -4.67 16.46
CA GLY A 16 -15.06 -3.99 16.71
C GLY A 16 -15.08 -2.47 16.48
N ARG A 17 -13.95 -1.86 16.09
CA ARG A 17 -13.92 -0.47 15.59
C ARG A 17 -13.93 -0.46 14.06
N HIS A 18 -15.07 -0.10 13.49
CA HIS A 18 -15.27 0.08 12.06
C HIS A 18 -14.63 1.40 11.62
N LYS A 19 -13.36 1.35 11.21
CA LYS A 19 -12.66 2.52 10.66
C LYS A 19 -12.63 2.42 9.13
N LEU A 20 -13.23 3.41 8.48
CA LEU A 20 -13.15 3.54 7.03
C LEU A 20 -11.71 3.79 6.59
N SER A 21 -11.33 3.16 5.48
CA SER A 21 -10.07 3.41 4.79
C SER A 21 -10.10 4.76 4.08
N PHE A 22 -8.94 5.39 3.85
CA PHE A 22 -8.85 6.57 2.99
C PHE A 22 -9.33 6.30 1.54
N HIS A 23 -9.33 5.04 1.09
CA HIS A 23 -9.99 4.66 -0.16
C HIS A 23 -11.49 4.94 -0.17
N ALA A 24 -12.17 4.81 0.98
CA ALA A 24 -13.60 5.09 1.09
C ALA A 24 -13.91 6.60 0.95
N TYR A 25 -12.90 7.45 1.11
CA TYR A 25 -12.99 8.90 0.95
C TYR A 25 -12.40 9.39 -0.38
N GLY A 26 -11.87 8.49 -1.23
CA GLY A 26 -11.15 8.87 -2.46
C GLY A 26 -9.80 9.55 -2.20
N LEU A 27 -9.22 9.36 -1.02
CA LEU A 27 -7.99 10.00 -0.56
C LEU A 27 -6.77 9.07 -0.58
N ALA A 28 -6.91 7.88 -1.15
CA ALA A 28 -5.83 6.92 -1.27
C ALA A 28 -5.82 6.20 -2.62
N VAL A 29 -4.64 5.74 -3.01
CA VAL A 29 -4.40 4.94 -4.20
C VAL A 29 -3.48 3.77 -3.88
N ASP A 30 -3.84 2.60 -4.40
CA ASP A 30 -3.04 1.38 -4.35
C ASP A 30 -2.50 1.09 -5.75
N LEU A 31 -1.17 1.13 -5.94
CA LEU A 31 -0.49 0.93 -7.21
C LEU A 31 0.15 -0.45 -7.32
N ASN A 32 -0.17 -1.19 -8.39
CA ASN A 32 0.41 -2.50 -8.70
C ASN A 32 0.50 -3.47 -7.50
N PRO A 33 -0.62 -3.83 -6.85
CA PRO A 33 -0.66 -4.69 -5.65
C PRO A 33 0.12 -6.00 -5.75
N LEU A 34 0.21 -6.58 -6.95
CA LEU A 34 0.96 -7.82 -7.16
C LEU A 34 2.46 -7.64 -6.88
N TYR A 35 3.04 -6.53 -7.33
CA TYR A 35 4.47 -6.24 -7.19
C TYR A 35 4.79 -5.42 -5.94
N ASN A 36 3.79 -4.71 -5.40
CA ASN A 36 3.90 -3.86 -4.23
C ASN A 36 2.92 -4.30 -3.13
N PRO A 37 3.10 -5.50 -2.55
CA PRO A 37 2.11 -6.06 -1.65
C PRO A 37 1.97 -5.33 -0.32
N TYR A 38 0.82 -5.51 0.30
CA TYR A 38 0.65 -5.37 1.74
C TYR A 38 1.33 -6.55 2.45
N VAL A 39 2.10 -6.27 3.50
CA VAL A 39 2.83 -7.24 4.32
C VAL A 39 2.69 -6.89 5.80
N LYS A 40 2.04 -7.76 6.58
CA LYS A 40 1.91 -7.64 8.05
C LYS A 40 1.98 -9.00 8.72
N LYS A 41 3.01 -9.23 9.55
CA LYS A 41 3.17 -10.46 10.37
C LYS A 41 2.85 -11.76 9.61
N GLY A 42 3.47 -11.96 8.43
CA GLY A 42 3.26 -13.14 7.59
C GLY A 42 2.01 -13.12 6.69
N LYS A 43 1.07 -12.19 6.91
CA LYS A 43 -0.04 -11.93 5.99
C LYS A 43 0.44 -11.08 4.83
N ILE A 44 0.31 -11.61 3.61
CA ILE A 44 0.64 -10.93 2.36
C ILE A 44 -0.63 -10.81 1.53
N LEU A 45 -0.94 -9.60 1.06
CA LEU A 45 -2.08 -9.35 0.19
C LEU A 45 -1.64 -8.60 -1.08
N PRO A 46 -2.11 -9.03 -2.28
CA PRO A 46 -2.83 -10.29 -2.52
C PRO A 46 -1.95 -11.52 -2.26
N GLN A 47 -2.55 -12.69 -2.02
CA GLN A 47 -1.79 -13.90 -1.70
C GLN A 47 -0.82 -14.31 -2.83
N SER A 48 -1.16 -14.00 -4.08
CA SER A 48 -0.31 -14.22 -5.25
C SER A 48 0.95 -13.34 -5.28
N ALA A 49 1.01 -12.27 -4.48
CA ALA A 49 2.15 -11.37 -4.38
C ALA A 49 3.28 -11.88 -3.48
N LYS A 50 3.14 -13.08 -2.88
CA LYS A 50 4.17 -13.69 -2.03
C LYS A 50 5.60 -13.65 -2.61
N PRO A 51 5.83 -13.94 -3.91
CA PRO A 51 7.18 -13.86 -4.49
C PRO A 51 7.79 -12.45 -4.45
N TYR A 52 6.96 -11.41 -4.41
CA TYR A 52 7.35 -10.00 -4.46
C TYR A 52 7.40 -9.33 -3.09
N ALA A 53 7.00 -10.04 -2.01
CA ALA A 53 7.05 -9.50 -0.65
C ALA A 53 8.49 -9.33 -0.12
N ASN A 54 9.43 -10.15 -0.61
CA ASN A 54 10.84 -10.00 -0.27
C ASN A 54 11.52 -8.94 -1.14
N ARG A 55 11.69 -7.75 -0.57
CA ARG A 55 12.27 -6.58 -1.24
C ARG A 55 13.78 -6.66 -1.51
N LYS A 56 14.47 -7.70 -1.00
CA LYS A 56 15.89 -7.94 -1.32
C LYS A 56 16.09 -8.41 -2.76
N ASN A 57 15.07 -9.00 -3.36
CA ASN A 57 15.12 -9.44 -4.74
C ASN A 57 14.97 -8.22 -5.67
N ALA A 58 15.76 -8.18 -6.73
CA ALA A 58 15.60 -7.17 -7.77
C ALA A 58 14.23 -7.37 -8.46
N ASN A 59 13.45 -6.29 -8.53
CA ASN A 59 12.19 -6.26 -9.25
C ASN A 59 11.98 -4.84 -9.80
N PRO A 60 11.97 -4.64 -11.13
CA PRO A 60 11.84 -3.31 -11.73
C PRO A 60 10.46 -2.66 -11.51
N TYR A 61 9.46 -3.43 -11.04
CA TYR A 61 8.10 -2.94 -10.81
C TYR A 61 7.83 -2.54 -9.34
N ARG A 62 8.87 -2.57 -8.50
CA ARG A 62 8.76 -2.22 -7.09
C ARG A 62 8.81 -0.71 -6.92
N ILE A 63 8.00 -0.19 -6.01
CA ILE A 63 8.07 1.21 -5.58
C ILE A 63 9.10 1.30 -4.46
N ASP A 64 10.18 2.05 -4.66
CA ASP A 64 11.13 2.44 -3.61
C ASP A 64 11.34 3.96 -3.63
N HIS A 65 12.30 4.46 -2.87
CA HIS A 65 12.49 5.92 -2.74
C HIS A 65 13.03 6.57 -4.02
N ASP A 66 13.58 5.77 -4.93
CA ASP A 66 14.10 6.23 -6.22
C ASP A 66 13.03 6.11 -7.32
N ASP A 67 11.89 5.47 -7.03
CA ASP A 67 10.79 5.30 -7.98
C ASP A 67 10.01 6.62 -8.20
N LEU A 68 9.66 6.87 -9.46
CA LEU A 68 8.96 8.09 -9.85
C LEU A 68 7.59 8.24 -9.15
N ALA A 69 6.87 7.14 -8.89
CA ALA A 69 5.61 7.21 -8.17
C ALA A 69 5.84 7.71 -6.75
N TYR A 70 6.83 7.19 -6.04
CA TYR A 70 7.17 7.68 -4.71
C TYR A 70 7.46 9.18 -4.73
N GLN A 71 8.34 9.63 -5.62
CA GLN A 71 8.75 11.03 -5.72
C GLN A 71 7.57 11.96 -6.04
N LEU A 72 6.73 11.61 -7.03
CA LEU A 72 5.59 12.43 -7.40
C LEU A 72 4.52 12.49 -6.31
N PHE A 73 4.09 11.35 -5.77
CA PHE A 73 3.06 11.33 -4.74
C PHE A 73 3.50 12.10 -3.48
N THR A 74 4.74 11.89 -3.03
CA THR A 74 5.27 12.60 -1.85
C THR A 74 5.47 14.10 -2.12
N SER A 75 5.90 14.51 -3.31
CA SER A 75 5.97 15.93 -3.69
C SER A 75 4.61 16.65 -3.66
N HIS A 76 3.52 15.91 -3.88
CA HIS A 76 2.15 16.41 -3.80
C HIS A 76 1.48 16.19 -2.43
N GLY A 77 2.26 15.81 -1.41
CA GLY A 77 1.82 15.72 -0.01
C GLY A 77 1.15 14.41 0.37
N PHE A 78 1.26 13.36 -0.45
CA PHE A 78 0.88 12.02 -0.01
C PHE A 78 1.96 11.41 0.89
N THR A 79 1.52 10.51 1.78
CA THR A 79 2.41 9.62 2.53
C THR A 79 2.36 8.23 1.91
N TRP A 80 3.47 7.49 2.00
CA TRP A 80 3.58 6.16 1.42
C TRP A 80 3.54 5.06 2.50
N GLY A 81 2.74 4.03 2.27
CA GLY A 81 2.57 2.87 3.16
C GLY A 81 3.82 1.98 3.26
N GLY A 82 4.76 2.11 2.31
CA GLY A 82 6.08 1.49 2.41
C GLY A 82 6.95 2.03 3.55
N ASP A 83 6.67 3.24 4.06
CA ASP A 83 7.44 3.86 5.14
C ASP A 83 6.88 3.56 6.53
N TRP A 84 5.68 2.96 6.62
CA TRP A 84 5.06 2.63 7.89
C TRP A 84 5.90 1.64 8.70
N LYS A 85 5.90 1.79 10.04
CA LYS A 85 6.74 0.99 10.95
C LYS A 85 6.10 -0.34 11.36
N SER A 86 4.78 -0.35 11.58
CA SER A 86 4.06 -1.51 12.14
C SER A 86 3.69 -2.58 11.11
N LEU A 87 3.65 -2.19 9.83
CA LEU A 87 3.41 -3.04 8.66
C LEU A 87 3.99 -2.32 7.43
N LYS A 88 4.05 -3.03 6.31
CA LYS A 88 4.41 -2.44 5.02
C LYS A 88 3.25 -2.57 4.06
N ASP A 89 2.81 -1.46 3.48
CA ASP A 89 1.77 -1.45 2.44
C ASP A 89 2.34 -0.77 1.20
N TYR A 90 3.15 -1.50 0.43
CA TYR A 90 4.00 -0.91 -0.61
C TYR A 90 3.20 -0.29 -1.77
N GLN A 91 1.99 -0.78 -2.00
CA GLN A 91 1.05 -0.25 -3.00
C GLN A 91 0.46 1.11 -2.58
N HIS A 92 0.41 1.40 -1.28
CA HIS A 92 -0.53 2.37 -0.73
C HIS A 92 0.06 3.77 -0.62
N PHE A 93 -0.63 4.76 -1.18
CA PHE A 93 -0.41 6.17 -0.92
C PHE A 93 -1.69 6.80 -0.38
N GLU A 94 -1.59 7.62 0.67
CA GLU A 94 -2.72 8.35 1.25
C GLU A 94 -2.37 9.81 1.52
N LYS A 95 -3.35 10.70 1.36
CA LYS A 95 -3.27 12.12 1.72
C LYS A 95 -4.37 12.48 2.72
N LYS A 96 -4.01 13.24 3.75
CA LYS A 96 -4.91 13.70 4.82
C LYS A 96 -5.14 15.19 4.72
#